data_AF-A0AA95GMN2-F1
#
_entry.id   AF-A0AA95GMN2-F1
#
_cell.length_a   1.000
_cell.length_b   1.000
_cell.length_c   1.000
_cell.angle_alpha   90.00
_cell.angle_beta   90.00
_cell.angle_gamma   90.00
#
_symmetry.space_group_name_H-M   'P 1'
#
loop_
_entity.id
_entity.type
_entity.pdbx_description
1 polymer ?
#
loop_
_entity_poly.entity_id
_entity_poly.type
_entity_poly.pdbx_seq_one_letter_code
_entity_poly.pdbx_strand_id
1 'polypeptide(L)'
;MQIRHLDGFQRNNAPENLDYGTQEQNWSDRLVNGISLGEDHHNSKLTTEIVNDIRESRLSQRALSVKYGVSQSTIWSVRNAKTWNENPVANPPNMPRWASRITLKITGVRVEKLNDISLVDTIAEGVIPDHPAVNTSSQEPWFSDFSRSWFAQTWDSIYGKGSWETNPWVWAISFEVLKWKQ
;
A
#
# COMPACT_ATOMS: atom_id res chain seq x y z
N MET A 1 -0.56 -2.94 -17.33
CA MET A 1 0.80 -2.56 -17.72
C MET A 1 1.33 -1.65 -16.62
N GLN A 2 2.57 -1.87 -16.19
CA GLN A 2 3.25 -1.07 -15.16
C GLN A 2 4.72 -0.89 -15.55
N ILE A 3 5.33 0.19 -15.05
CA ILE A 3 6.76 0.46 -15.22
C ILE A 3 7.53 -0.48 -14.28
N ARG A 4 8.55 -1.15 -14.82
CA ARG A 4 9.37 -2.16 -14.15
C ARG A 4 10.83 -1.72 -14.16
N HIS A 5 11.54 -2.02 -13.08
CA HIS A 5 12.99 -1.87 -12.98
C HIS A 5 13.64 -3.23 -13.22
N LEU A 6 14.40 -3.37 -14.30
CA LEU A 6 14.96 -4.65 -14.73
C LEU A 6 16.01 -5.21 -13.75
N ASP A 7 16.69 -4.35 -13.01
CA ASP A 7 17.71 -4.69 -12.02
C ASP A 7 17.18 -4.83 -10.57
N GLY A 8 15.88 -4.59 -10.35
CA GLY A 8 15.26 -4.62 -9.02
C GLY A 8 15.61 -3.43 -8.11
N PHE A 9 16.44 -2.48 -8.55
CA PHE A 9 16.83 -1.30 -7.80
C PHE A 9 15.95 -0.10 -8.16
N GLN A 10 14.99 0.19 -7.28
CA GLN A 10 14.02 1.29 -7.46
C GLN A 10 14.63 2.69 -7.59
N ARG A 11 15.91 2.86 -7.26
CA ARG A 11 16.64 4.12 -7.40
C ARG A 11 17.35 4.27 -8.74
N ASN A 12 17.51 3.19 -9.51
CA ASN A 12 18.12 3.23 -10.83
C ASN A 12 17.06 3.56 -11.90
N ASN A 13 16.86 4.85 -12.17
CA ASN A 13 15.88 5.34 -13.14
C ASN A 13 16.48 5.56 -14.54
N ALA A 14 17.59 4.89 -14.87
CA ALA A 14 18.16 4.94 -16.21
C ALA A 14 17.12 4.41 -17.23
N PRO A 15 16.94 5.05 -18.40
CA PRO A 15 15.95 4.62 -19.39
C PRO A 15 16.16 3.16 -19.83
N GLU A 16 17.40 2.70 -19.93
CA GLU A 16 17.75 1.30 -20.22
C GLU A 16 17.34 0.30 -19.11
N ASN A 17 17.08 0.77 -17.89
CA ASN A 17 16.66 -0.07 -16.76
C ASN A 17 15.13 -0.07 -16.57
N LEU A 18 14.37 0.69 -17.36
CA LEU A 18 12.93 0.81 -17.26
C LEU A 18 12.23 0.10 -18.42
N ASP A 19 11.28 -0.78 -18.11
CA ASP A 19 10.49 -1.50 -19.11
C ASP A 19 8.98 -1.46 -18.79
N TYR A 20 8.14 -1.52 -19.83
CA TYR A 20 6.69 -1.65 -19.69
C TYR A 20 6.30 -3.12 -19.71
N GLY A 21 5.73 -3.63 -18.61
CA GLY A 21 5.30 -5.02 -18.56
C GLY A 21 4.03 -5.27 -17.76
N THR A 22 3.64 -6.54 -17.70
CA THR A 22 2.55 -7.03 -16.86
C THR A 22 2.99 -7.14 -15.40
N GLN A 23 2.01 -7.38 -14.53
CA GLN A 23 2.29 -7.65 -13.13
C GLN A 23 3.08 -8.93 -12.92
N GLU A 24 2.80 -9.95 -13.74
CA GLU A 24 3.52 -11.23 -13.74
C GLU A 24 4.99 -11.04 -14.13
N GLN A 25 5.27 -10.20 -15.12
CA GLN A 25 6.65 -9.91 -15.54
C GLN A 25 7.44 -9.13 -14.46
N ASN A 26 6.84 -8.13 -13.82
CA ASN A 26 7.49 -7.42 -12.69
C ASN A 26 7.74 -8.34 -11.49
N TRP A 27 6.86 -9.32 -11.27
CA TRP A 27 7.06 -10.33 -10.24
C TRP A 27 8.18 -11.31 -10.61
N SER A 28 8.26 -11.70 -11.89
CA SER A 28 9.37 -12.49 -12.41
C SER A 28 10.71 -11.77 -12.18
N ASP A 29 10.79 -10.46 -12.43
CA ASP A 29 12.02 -9.69 -12.17
C ASP A 29 12.37 -9.67 -10.68
N ARG A 30 11.37 -9.58 -9.79
CA ARG A 30 11.58 -9.67 -8.34
C ARG A 30 12.10 -11.03 -7.89
N LEU A 31 11.68 -12.11 -8.54
CA LEU A 31 12.22 -13.45 -8.28
C LEU A 31 13.67 -13.57 -8.79
N VAL A 32 13.97 -12.99 -9.96
CA VAL A 32 15.30 -13.02 -10.59
C VAL A 32 16.31 -12.15 -9.82
N ASN A 33 15.91 -10.95 -9.40
CA ASN A 33 16.76 -9.99 -8.69
C ASN A 33 16.80 -10.21 -7.17
N GLY A 34 16.03 -11.18 -6.67
CA GLY A 34 15.91 -11.50 -5.25
C GLY A 34 14.96 -10.56 -4.49
N ILE A 35 14.19 -11.14 -3.57
CA ILE A 35 13.46 -10.40 -2.55
C ILE A 35 14.26 -10.57 -1.27
N SER A 36 14.68 -9.47 -0.63
CA SER A 36 15.24 -9.55 0.73
C SER A 36 14.15 -10.14 1.64
N LEU A 37 14.28 -11.43 1.94
CA LEU A 37 13.34 -12.24 2.71
C LEU A 37 14.10 -12.89 3.84
N GLY A 38 13.42 -13.08 4.97
CA GLY A 38 14.02 -13.76 6.10
C GLY A 38 15.22 -13.00 6.67
N GLU A 39 16.37 -13.65 6.79
CA GLU A 39 17.56 -13.12 7.48
C GLU A 39 18.29 -12.00 6.73
N ASP A 40 18.05 -11.88 5.42
CA ASP A 40 18.58 -10.79 4.60
C ASP A 40 17.95 -9.42 4.93
N HIS A 41 16.88 -9.40 5.73
CA HIS A 41 16.25 -8.17 6.17
C HIS A 41 16.88 -7.68 7.49
N HIS A 42 17.38 -6.44 7.51
CA HIS A 42 18.09 -5.86 8.67
C HIS A 42 17.32 -5.89 10.01
N ASN A 43 15.98 -5.92 9.97
CA ASN A 43 15.12 -6.03 11.16
C ASN A 43 14.64 -7.47 11.44
N SER A 44 15.17 -8.48 10.75
CA SER A 44 14.75 -9.86 10.99
C SER A 44 15.30 -10.37 12.32
N LYS A 45 14.39 -10.78 13.20
CA LYS A 45 14.72 -11.45 14.47
C LYS A 45 14.88 -12.97 14.31
N LEU A 46 14.54 -13.50 13.15
CA LEU A 46 14.59 -14.93 12.85
C LEU A 46 15.68 -15.16 11.81
N THR A 47 16.55 -16.14 12.07
CA THR A 47 17.52 -16.67 11.13
C THR A 47 17.04 -18.01 10.59
N THR A 48 17.66 -18.48 9.51
CA THR A 48 17.37 -19.81 8.95
C THR A 48 17.55 -20.92 10.00
N GLU A 49 18.57 -20.79 10.85
CA GLU A 49 18.83 -21.73 11.96
C GLU A 49 17.71 -21.73 13.01
N ILE A 50 17.24 -20.55 13.44
CA ILE A 50 16.14 -20.42 14.42
C ILE A 50 14.85 -21.01 13.84
N VAL A 51 14.60 -20.78 12.55
CA VAL A 51 13.44 -21.31 11.83
C VAL A 51 13.45 -22.84 11.81
N ASN A 52 14.61 -23.45 11.57
CA ASN A 52 14.77 -24.90 11.59
C ASN A 52 14.57 -25.46 13.01
N ASP A 53 15.14 -24.83 14.06
CA ASP A 53 14.87 -25.25 15.44
C ASP A 53 13.37 -25.15 15.79
N ILE A 54 12.68 -24.09 15.35
CA ILE A 54 11.23 -23.95 15.59
C ILE A 54 10.42 -25.08 14.93
N ARG A 55 10.81 -25.51 13.73
CA ARG A 55 10.15 -26.58 12.97
C ARG A 55 10.38 -27.95 13.59
N GLU A 56 11.59 -28.23 14.04
CA GLU A 56 11.98 -29.52 14.61
C GLU A 56 11.64 -29.66 16.10
N SER A 57 11.56 -28.53 16.81
CA SER A 57 11.31 -28.52 18.25
C SER A 57 9.94 -29.09 18.61
N ARG A 58 9.90 -29.92 19.65
CA ARG A 58 8.66 -30.43 20.28
C ARG A 58 8.09 -29.50 21.35
N LEU A 59 8.72 -28.35 21.61
CA LEU A 59 8.26 -27.39 22.61
C LEU A 59 6.91 -26.77 22.23
N SER A 60 6.17 -26.24 23.21
CA SER A 60 4.93 -25.51 22.93
C SER A 60 5.21 -24.18 22.21
N GLN A 61 4.24 -23.66 21.47
CA GLN A 61 4.36 -22.36 20.79
C GLN A 61 4.71 -21.24 21.79
N ARG A 62 4.15 -21.31 23.00
CA ARG A 62 4.42 -20.36 24.09
C ARG A 62 5.86 -20.46 24.59
N ALA A 63 6.40 -21.66 24.76
CA ALA A 63 7.79 -21.86 25.17
C ALA A 63 8.78 -21.34 24.10
N LEU A 64 8.51 -21.61 22.82
CA LEU A 64 9.32 -21.11 21.70
C LEU A 64 9.22 -19.59 21.54
N SER A 65 8.04 -19.02 21.75
CA SER A 65 7.81 -17.58 21.72
C SER A 65 8.66 -16.86 22.77
N VAL A 66 8.74 -17.39 23.99
CA VAL A 66 9.61 -16.85 25.05
C VAL A 66 11.09 -17.06 24.70
N LYS A 67 11.48 -18.26 24.23
CA LYS A 67 12.86 -18.60 23.87
C LYS A 67 13.43 -17.64 22.82
N TYR A 68 12.64 -17.28 21.81
CA TYR A 68 13.09 -16.50 20.67
C TYR A 68 12.61 -15.03 20.66
N GLY A 69 11.86 -14.60 21.68
CA GLY A 69 11.39 -13.22 21.77
C GLY A 69 10.46 -12.80 20.61
N VAL A 70 9.74 -13.75 20.02
CA VAL A 70 8.78 -13.54 18.92
C VAL A 70 7.38 -13.95 19.34
N SER A 71 6.34 -13.45 18.65
CA SER A 71 4.95 -13.78 19.00
C SER A 71 4.64 -15.26 18.77
N GLN A 72 3.68 -15.83 19.52
CA GLN A 72 3.20 -17.20 19.29
C GLN A 72 2.64 -17.38 17.87
N SER A 73 2.02 -16.35 17.30
CA SER A 73 1.55 -16.33 15.91
C SER A 73 2.70 -16.46 14.91
N THR A 74 3.86 -15.85 15.20
CA THR A 74 5.07 -15.99 14.39
C THR A 74 5.57 -17.44 14.42
N ILE A 75 5.62 -18.06 15.60
CA ILE A 75 5.98 -19.48 15.75
C ILE A 75 5.02 -20.39 14.97
N TRP A 76 3.72 -20.12 15.06
CA TRP A 76 2.70 -20.84 14.31
C TRP A 76 2.92 -20.71 12.80
N SER A 77 3.17 -19.51 12.29
CA SER A 77 3.40 -19.27 10.86
C SER A 77 4.62 -20.01 10.33
N VAL A 78 5.71 -20.05 11.11
CA VAL A 78 6.94 -20.78 10.76
C VAL A 78 6.69 -22.30 10.73
N ARG A 79 6.02 -22.85 11.74
CA ARG A 79 5.69 -24.29 11.82
C ARG A 79 4.75 -24.76 10.71
N ASN A 80 3.80 -23.92 10.32
CA ASN A 80 2.84 -24.23 9.25
C ASN A 80 3.34 -23.79 7.86
N ALA A 81 4.62 -23.45 7.73
CA ALA A 81 5.26 -23.00 6.48
C ALA A 81 4.48 -21.87 5.77
N LYS A 82 3.80 -21.00 6.54
CA LYS A 82 3.15 -19.78 6.02
C LYS A 82 4.17 -18.68 5.73
N THR A 83 5.30 -18.72 6.43
CA THR A 83 6.49 -17.88 6.21
C THR A 83 7.73 -18.78 6.10
N TRP A 84 8.84 -18.25 5.56
CA TRP A 84 10.09 -19.01 5.38
C TRP A 84 9.94 -20.29 4.53
N ASN A 85 9.10 -20.25 3.49
CA ASN A 85 8.88 -21.38 2.61
C ASN A 85 9.98 -21.45 1.54
N GLU A 86 10.59 -22.63 1.35
CA GLU A 86 11.61 -22.92 0.32
C GLU A 86 11.06 -22.79 -1.10
N ASN A 87 9.75 -23.01 -1.26
CA ASN A 87 8.99 -22.73 -2.47
C ASN A 87 7.87 -21.76 -2.10
N PRO A 88 8.13 -20.44 -2.04
CA PRO A 88 7.07 -19.48 -1.77
C PRO A 88 6.02 -19.64 -2.87
N VAL A 89 4.90 -20.30 -2.56
CA VAL A 89 3.71 -20.23 -3.40
C VAL A 89 3.40 -18.75 -3.47
N ALA A 90 3.48 -18.20 -4.67
CA ALA A 90 3.22 -16.80 -4.93
C ALA A 90 1.87 -16.48 -4.28
N ASN A 91 1.89 -15.78 -3.15
CA ASN A 91 0.72 -15.14 -2.62
C ASN A 91 0.75 -13.78 -3.32
N PRO A 92 0.07 -13.63 -4.47
CA PRO A 92 0.21 -12.40 -5.23
C PRO A 92 -0.39 -11.30 -4.36
N PRO A 93 0.34 -10.23 -4.01
CA PRO A 93 -0.31 -9.06 -3.47
C PRO A 93 -1.03 -8.38 -4.64
N ASN A 94 -2.23 -8.86 -4.97
CA ASN A 94 -3.29 -8.09 -5.62
C ASN A 94 -4.57 -8.90 -5.78
N MET A 95 -5.69 -8.21 -5.56
CA MET A 95 -7.03 -8.71 -5.86
C MET A 95 -7.12 -9.06 -7.36
N PRO A 96 -7.40 -10.32 -7.72
CA PRO A 96 -7.49 -10.71 -9.13
C PRO A 96 -8.68 -10.02 -9.81
N ARG A 97 -8.59 -9.79 -11.14
CA ARG A 97 -9.65 -9.10 -11.92
C ARG A 97 -11.03 -9.75 -11.78
N TRP A 98 -11.07 -11.05 -11.51
CA TRP A 98 -12.34 -11.73 -11.25
C TRP A 98 -12.99 -11.31 -9.93
N ALA A 99 -12.18 -11.03 -8.90
CA ALA A 99 -12.60 -10.62 -7.56
C ALA A 99 -12.82 -9.10 -7.41
N SER A 100 -12.32 -8.30 -8.36
CA SER A 100 -12.57 -6.86 -8.41
C SER A 100 -14.05 -6.57 -8.64
N ARG A 101 -14.68 -5.81 -7.73
CA ARG A 101 -16.11 -5.44 -7.79
C ARG A 101 -16.42 -4.36 -8.83
N ILE A 102 -15.43 -3.54 -9.19
CA ILE A 102 -15.61 -2.38 -10.06
C ILE A 102 -14.49 -2.30 -11.09
N THR A 103 -14.81 -1.90 -12.32
CA THR A 103 -13.81 -1.57 -13.32
C THR A 103 -13.90 -0.11 -13.69
N LEU A 104 -12.79 0.60 -13.47
CA LEU A 104 -12.63 2.02 -13.75
C LEU A 104 -11.77 2.20 -15.01
N LYS A 105 -12.14 3.15 -15.85
CA LYS A 105 -11.31 3.65 -16.95
C LYS A 105 -10.82 5.05 -16.61
N ILE A 106 -9.51 5.22 -16.60
CA ILE A 106 -8.90 6.53 -16.39
C ILE A 106 -9.19 7.40 -17.60
N THR A 107 -9.71 8.60 -17.36
CA THR A 107 -10.06 9.59 -18.37
C THR A 107 -9.10 10.79 -18.35
N GLY A 108 -8.37 10.99 -17.25
CA GLY A 108 -7.39 12.06 -17.14
C GLY A 108 -6.41 11.82 -16.00
N VAL A 109 -5.18 12.31 -16.16
CA VAL A 109 -4.14 12.32 -15.14
C VAL A 109 -3.46 13.67 -15.20
N ARG A 110 -3.36 14.36 -14.05
CA ARG A 110 -2.65 15.64 -13.93
C ARG A 110 -1.82 15.66 -12.65
N VAL A 111 -0.79 16.49 -12.63
CA VAL A 111 0.06 16.74 -11.46
C VAL A 111 -0.28 18.13 -10.95
N GLU A 112 -0.67 18.24 -9.68
CA GLU A 112 -1.04 19.51 -9.05
C GLU A 112 -0.56 19.58 -7.60
N LYS A 113 -0.54 20.78 -7.02
CA LYS A 113 -0.33 20.93 -5.59
C LYS A 113 -1.61 20.55 -4.84
N LEU A 114 -1.46 19.86 -3.72
CA LEU A 114 -2.59 19.41 -2.89
C LEU A 114 -3.54 20.56 -2.53
N ASN A 115 -3.00 21.71 -2.14
CA ASN A 115 -3.81 22.85 -1.71
C ASN A 115 -4.47 23.61 -2.88
N ASP A 116 -4.06 23.32 -4.12
CA ASP A 116 -4.65 23.91 -5.32
C ASP A 116 -5.94 23.20 -5.75
N ILE A 117 -6.39 22.19 -4.99
CA ILE A 117 -7.64 21.47 -5.25
C ILE A 117 -8.82 22.43 -5.43
N SER A 118 -9.58 22.21 -6.50
CA SER A 118 -10.74 23.01 -6.84
C SER A 118 -11.99 22.55 -6.08
N LEU A 119 -12.98 23.44 -5.93
CA LEU A 119 -14.28 23.06 -5.35
C LEU A 119 -14.93 21.91 -6.12
N VAL A 120 -14.83 21.92 -7.46
CA VAL A 120 -15.38 20.86 -8.32
C VAL A 120 -14.73 19.51 -8.01
N ASP A 121 -13.41 19.50 -7.83
CA ASP A 121 -12.68 18.27 -7.48
C ASP A 121 -13.04 17.80 -6.06
N THR A 122 -13.17 18.70 -5.08
CA THR A 122 -13.59 18.30 -3.73
C THR A 122 -14.96 17.63 -3.72
N ILE A 123 -15.91 18.11 -4.55
CA ILE A 123 -17.23 17.49 -4.71
C ILE A 123 -17.09 16.12 -5.40
N ALA A 124 -16.24 16.01 -6.42
CA ALA A 124 -15.98 14.74 -7.11
C ALA A 124 -15.36 13.67 -6.20
N GLU A 125 -14.53 14.08 -5.23
CA GLU A 125 -13.96 13.23 -4.18
C GLU A 125 -14.99 12.82 -3.11
N GLY A 126 -16.20 13.41 -3.14
CA GLY A 126 -17.32 13.00 -2.29
C GLY A 126 -17.61 13.96 -1.13
N VAL A 127 -17.11 15.19 -1.15
CA VAL A 127 -17.57 16.23 -0.22
C VAL A 127 -19.07 16.43 -0.36
N ILE A 128 -19.77 16.39 0.77
CA ILE A 128 -21.21 16.67 0.82
C ILE A 128 -21.43 18.16 0.48
N PRO A 129 -22.37 18.49 -0.44
CA PRO A 129 -22.70 19.88 -0.74
C PRO A 129 -23.12 20.65 0.51
N ASP A 130 -22.76 21.94 0.53
CA ASP A 130 -22.99 22.93 1.58
C ASP A 130 -24.24 22.66 2.44
N HIS A 131 -24.05 22.16 3.67
CA HIS A 131 -25.15 22.00 4.64
C HIS A 131 -24.92 22.96 5.81
N PRO A 132 -25.75 24.01 5.99
CA PRO A 132 -25.47 25.12 6.91
C PRO A 132 -25.15 24.70 8.35
N ALA A 133 -25.82 23.64 8.84
CA ALA A 133 -25.61 23.11 10.19
C ALA A 133 -24.28 22.34 10.36
N VAL A 134 -23.77 21.72 9.29
CA VAL A 134 -22.51 20.97 9.30
C VAL A 134 -21.33 21.92 9.07
N ASN A 135 -21.49 22.87 8.15
CA ASN A 135 -20.47 23.88 7.85
C ASN A 135 -20.08 24.69 9.08
N THR A 136 -21.06 25.20 9.81
CA THR A 136 -20.84 26.06 10.98
C THR A 136 -20.12 25.34 12.13
N SER A 137 -20.23 24.01 12.21
CA SER A 137 -19.70 23.22 13.32
C SER A 137 -18.43 22.44 12.98
N SER A 138 -18.15 22.20 11.70
CA SER A 138 -17.06 21.32 11.24
C SER A 138 -16.06 21.99 10.28
N GLN A 139 -16.27 23.26 9.89
CA GLN A 139 -15.27 24.04 9.18
C GLN A 139 -14.19 24.53 10.15
N GLU A 140 -12.94 24.21 9.85
CA GLU A 140 -11.80 24.74 10.59
C GLU A 140 -11.60 26.24 10.25
N PRO A 141 -11.35 27.12 11.24
CA PRO A 141 -11.32 28.58 11.06
C PRO A 141 -10.29 29.08 10.04
N TRP A 142 -9.28 28.26 9.74
CA TRP A 142 -8.16 28.60 8.88
C TRP A 142 -8.44 28.32 7.39
N PHE A 143 -9.60 27.76 7.05
CA PHE A 143 -10.02 27.49 5.68
C PHE A 143 -11.11 28.46 5.23
N SER A 144 -11.01 28.91 3.97
CA SER A 144 -11.97 29.82 3.33
C SER A 144 -13.35 29.21 3.09
N ASP A 145 -13.42 27.88 2.97
CA ASP A 145 -14.63 27.15 2.60
C ASP A 145 -14.64 25.76 3.26
N PHE A 146 -15.86 25.24 3.47
CA PHE A 146 -16.09 23.96 4.10
C PHE A 146 -15.49 22.79 3.30
N SER A 147 -15.55 22.84 1.97
CA SER A 147 -15.13 21.74 1.11
C SER A 147 -13.64 21.46 1.23
N ARG A 148 -12.80 22.49 1.20
CA ARG A 148 -11.35 22.36 1.46
C ARG A 148 -11.05 21.96 2.89
N SER A 149 -11.78 22.50 3.87
CA SER A 149 -11.63 22.10 5.28
C SER A 149 -11.88 20.60 5.45
N TRP A 150 -12.97 20.07 4.88
CA TRP A 150 -13.31 18.66 4.96
C TRP A 150 -12.29 17.78 4.24
N PHE A 151 -11.84 18.20 3.05
CA PHE A 151 -10.86 17.46 2.28
C PHE A 151 -9.51 17.42 3.00
N ALA A 152 -9.07 18.53 3.60
CA ALA A 152 -7.85 18.58 4.41
C ALA A 152 -7.92 17.68 5.64
N GLN A 153 -9.04 17.68 6.37
CA GLN A 153 -9.26 16.79 7.51
C GLN A 153 -9.22 15.31 7.10
N THR A 154 -9.87 14.99 5.97
CA THR A 154 -9.86 13.63 5.41
C THR A 154 -8.44 13.22 5.01
N TRP A 155 -7.70 14.11 4.35
CA TRP A 155 -6.31 13.88 3.97
C TRP A 155 -5.43 13.58 5.17
N ASP A 156 -5.49 14.42 6.21
CA ASP A 156 -4.75 14.21 7.46
C ASP A 156 -5.15 12.93 8.20
N SER A 157 -6.42 12.51 8.10
CA SER A 157 -6.86 11.24 8.71
C SER A 157 -6.21 10.02 8.04
N ILE A 158 -5.89 10.11 6.75
CA ILE A 158 -5.31 9.02 5.96
C ILE A 158 -3.77 9.04 6.06
N TYR A 159 -3.16 10.22 5.94
CA TYR A 159 -1.71 10.39 5.82
C TYR A 159 -1.02 10.88 7.10
N GLY A 160 -1.80 11.19 8.14
CA GLY A 160 -1.33 11.67 9.43
C GLY A 160 -1.52 13.18 9.60
N LYS A 161 -1.62 13.61 10.85
CA LYS A 161 -1.80 15.03 11.20
C LYS A 161 -0.64 15.89 10.69
N GLY A 162 -0.93 17.03 10.08
CA GLY A 162 0.08 17.94 9.57
C GLY A 162 0.49 17.65 8.11
N SER A 163 -0.13 16.64 7.48
CA SER A 163 0.23 16.19 6.14
C SER A 163 -0.32 17.12 5.05
N TRP A 164 -1.46 17.75 5.31
CA TRP A 164 -2.04 18.79 4.46
C TRP A 164 -1.10 19.99 4.29
N GLU A 165 -0.51 20.45 5.39
CA GLU A 165 0.37 21.63 5.44
C GLU A 165 1.67 21.44 4.66
N THR A 166 2.08 20.20 4.43
CA THR A 166 3.26 19.91 3.58
C THR A 166 3.03 20.29 2.11
N ASN A 167 1.77 20.46 1.70
CA ASN A 167 1.35 20.82 0.34
C ASN A 167 2.16 20.08 -0.74
N PRO A 168 2.12 18.73 -0.75
CA PRO A 168 2.90 17.93 -1.66
C PRO A 168 2.38 18.06 -3.10
N TRP A 169 3.21 17.65 -4.05
CA TRP A 169 2.74 17.40 -5.41
C TRP A 169 1.97 16.07 -5.43
N VAL A 170 0.75 16.10 -5.96
CA VAL A 170 -0.15 14.95 -6.04
C VAL A 170 -0.52 14.65 -7.48
N TRP A 171 -0.87 13.39 -7.73
CA TRP A 171 -1.47 12.95 -8.98
C TRP A 171 -2.98 12.97 -8.82
N ALA A 172 -3.66 13.87 -9.53
CA ALA A 172 -5.12 13.88 -9.59
C ALA A 172 -5.58 13.05 -10.80
N ILE A 173 -6.43 12.05 -10.53
CA ILE A 173 -6.85 11.03 -11.51
C ILE A 173 -8.36 11.12 -11.70
N SER A 174 -8.79 11.41 -12.92
CA SER A 174 -10.19 11.34 -13.31
C SER A 174 -10.48 9.98 -13.92
N PHE A 175 -11.64 9.41 -13.61
CA PHE A 175 -12.06 8.11 -14.15
C PHE A 175 -13.57 8.02 -14.37
N GLU A 176 -13.96 7.09 -15.23
CA GLU A 176 -15.35 6.67 -15.43
C GLU A 176 -15.53 5.21 -15.01
N VAL A 177 -16.69 4.88 -14.46
CA VAL A 177 -17.04 3.51 -14.10
C VAL A 177 -17.55 2.78 -15.34
N LEU A 178 -16.84 1.75 -15.78
CA LEU A 178 -17.25 0.95 -16.95
C LEU A 178 -18.22 -0.17 -16.59
N LYS A 179 -18.02 -0.81 -15.44
CA LYS A 179 -18.87 -1.93 -14.99
C LYS A 179 -18.84 -2.10 -13.48
N TRP A 180 -20.00 -2.44 -12.96
CA TRP A 180 -20.21 -2.99 -11.62
C TRP A 180 -20.39 -4.51 -11.75
N LYS A 181 -19.67 -5.29 -10.96
CA LYS A 181 -19.98 -6.71 -10.78
C LYS A 181 -20.92 -6.83 -9.58
N GLN A 182 -22.15 -7.27 -9.85
CA GLN A 182 -23.09 -7.71 -8.83
C GLN A 182 -22.64 -9.03 -8.23
#